data_AF-A0AAJ1IKY8-F1
#
_entry.id   AF-A0AAJ1IKY8-F1
#
_cell.length_a   1.000
_cell.length_b   1.000
_cell.length_c   1.000
_cell.angle_alpha   90.00
_cell.angle_beta   90.00
_cell.angle_gamma   90.00
#
_symmetry.space_group_name_H-M   'P 1'
#
loop_
_entity.id
_entity.type
_entity.pdbx_description
1 polymer ?
#
loop_
_entity_poly.entity_id
_entity_poly.type
_entity_poly.pdbx_seq_one_letter_code
_entity_poly.pdbx_strand_id
1 'polypeptide(L)'
;MSYIVGAYSQLAGGTSSDSYKHILNNAIKPLLTEVYKREDVFLQLYLGGALLQWLDTSHAEVNMLLKNLSKSNKIDMMTGSFHQAILPLVPPSDRILQIETTTNFIAKKYKKLPKTFWCYGEIWDPSLISCLSLSKIEKVIISLDNKNTFEDLPPKPFKMQEIGRSVDIIPIDTRVSKLVHDFGLGKITFTNMFSKIKSLNDSTVQVAMINLNQLCQGEITNEQVIELFTYFFDNCELSFDKLYRKDSSLDLDYLEKGWYGFDALVPKKSIHGVLYKDTSLNFLYNRIISLIEVAKLYKKNRDIKRRISKIIPKLLCGAPYLYDSNASIIKGSIRSNVYKYLIELEKILISLEDFSYPYIQDVDKDGTNEVISGGKNFNTIIDTKGGSILELKYFPARYNFINGLLPFNYDKYKDNLAKAGVKQKLFSDVLLDSNFDLKTYRMPKNKLNELKYNLEILDNKYTEFELKSDEKQSLGINIIKHYKFTSNEISLNVKIKNSSLKQKEFKFGLEMPFSFYPFENNVNVKINDEDIYSTNEKEYSAINSFRLNDKKHKTKIGVNFIEKCNLFYANSYITTRTVVGSENLYQFSLFLPTWDFKLESKESKDINLVLRIGRNI
;
A
#
# COMPACT_ATOMS: atom_id res chain seq x y z
N MET A 1 8.20 -38.53 6.51
CA MET A 1 8.04 -37.56 5.42
C MET A 1 9.28 -36.70 5.40
N SER A 2 9.93 -36.51 4.25
CA SER A 2 11.16 -35.72 4.18
C SER A 2 10.93 -34.37 3.49
N TYR A 3 11.61 -33.32 3.96
CA TYR A 3 11.39 -31.95 3.48
C TYR A 3 12.64 -31.28 2.96
N ILE A 4 12.52 -30.54 1.87
CA ILE A 4 13.40 -29.40 1.62
C ILE A 4 12.87 -28.24 2.45
N VAL A 5 13.65 -27.79 3.42
CA VAL A 5 13.22 -26.78 4.39
C VAL A 5 13.63 -25.40 3.90
N GLY A 6 12.70 -24.47 3.97
CA GLY A 6 12.97 -23.07 3.74
C GLY A 6 12.16 -22.15 4.63
N ALA A 7 12.60 -20.90 4.73
CA ALA A 7 11.98 -19.89 5.55
C ALA A 7 12.07 -18.54 4.85
N TYR A 8 11.10 -17.67 5.11
CA TYR A 8 11.10 -16.37 4.48
C TYR A 8 10.42 -15.26 5.28
N SER A 9 10.87 -14.03 5.02
CA SER A 9 10.26 -12.80 5.52
C SER A 9 10.21 -11.77 4.38
N GLN A 10 9.02 -11.18 4.15
CA GLN A 10 8.82 -10.22 3.07
C GLN A 10 8.45 -8.80 3.56
N LEU A 11 8.84 -8.41 4.77
CA LEU A 11 8.54 -7.05 5.28
C LEU A 11 9.08 -5.97 4.34
N ALA A 12 8.22 -5.06 3.91
CA ALA A 12 8.54 -4.03 2.93
C ALA A 12 9.01 -2.71 3.55
N GLY A 13 9.59 -1.84 2.72
CA GLY A 13 10.01 -0.50 3.13
C GLY A 13 8.85 0.36 3.65
N GLY A 14 9.09 1.11 4.74
CA GLY A 14 8.05 1.84 5.47
C GLY A 14 7.47 1.08 6.66
N THR A 15 7.90 -0.17 6.87
CA THR A 15 7.66 -0.92 8.11
C THR A 15 8.42 -0.27 9.29
N SER A 16 7.84 -0.30 10.49
CA SER A 16 8.45 0.30 11.67
C SER A 16 9.69 -0.49 12.11
N SER A 17 10.62 0.18 12.82
CA SER A 17 11.77 -0.52 13.38
C SER A 17 11.36 -1.58 14.40
N ASP A 18 10.24 -1.40 15.09
CA ASP A 18 9.77 -2.34 16.11
C ASP A 18 9.28 -3.64 15.47
N SER A 19 8.58 -3.57 14.34
CA SER A 19 8.21 -4.77 13.58
C SER A 19 9.44 -5.53 13.07
N TYR A 20 10.47 -4.84 12.58
CA TYR A 20 11.72 -5.50 12.18
C TYR A 20 12.43 -6.18 13.36
N LYS A 21 12.55 -5.48 14.50
CA LYS A 21 13.15 -6.03 15.72
C LYS A 21 12.36 -7.23 16.26
N HIS A 22 11.04 -7.15 16.23
CA HIS A 22 10.16 -8.21 16.70
C HIS A 22 10.39 -9.50 15.91
N ILE A 23 10.35 -9.45 14.56
CA ILE A 23 10.61 -10.63 13.73
C ILE A 23 12.04 -11.12 13.88
N LEU A 24 13.01 -10.20 13.97
CA LEU A 24 14.41 -10.57 14.15
C LEU A 24 14.60 -11.40 15.42
N ASN A 25 14.06 -10.93 16.55
CA ASN A 25 14.27 -11.55 17.84
C ASN A 25 13.43 -12.81 18.04
N ASN A 26 12.18 -12.82 17.57
CA ASN A 26 11.23 -13.91 17.87
C ASN A 26 11.23 -15.04 16.83
N ALA A 27 11.71 -14.80 15.61
CA ALA A 27 11.69 -15.82 14.54
C ALA A 27 13.06 -16.03 13.88
N ILE A 28 13.71 -14.98 13.41
CA ILE A 28 14.95 -15.13 12.62
C ILE A 28 16.12 -15.61 13.49
N LYS A 29 16.38 -14.98 14.63
CA LYS A 29 17.50 -15.39 15.51
C LYS A 29 17.34 -16.83 16.04
N PRO A 30 16.18 -17.27 16.53
CA PRO A 30 15.98 -18.66 16.94
C PRO A 30 16.20 -19.64 15.78
N LEU A 31 15.66 -19.35 14.59
CA LEU A 31 15.89 -20.15 13.39
C LEU A 31 17.39 -20.28 13.05
N LEU A 32 18.09 -19.15 12.95
CA LEU A 32 19.52 -19.16 12.60
C LEU A 32 20.38 -19.87 13.66
N THR A 33 19.94 -19.85 14.92
CA THR A 33 20.58 -20.58 16.01
C THR A 33 20.46 -22.09 15.79
N GLU A 34 19.30 -22.59 15.39
CA GLU A 34 19.11 -24.01 15.08
C GLU A 34 19.91 -24.47 13.85
N VAL A 35 19.98 -23.63 12.81
CA VAL A 35 20.84 -23.90 11.66
C VAL A 35 22.32 -23.94 12.06
N TYR A 36 22.75 -23.05 12.96
CA TYR A 36 24.14 -23.00 13.41
C TYR A 36 24.56 -24.26 14.18
N LYS A 37 23.70 -24.77 15.08
CA LYS A 37 23.97 -25.92 15.95
C LYS A 37 24.11 -27.26 15.22
N ARG A 38 23.50 -27.40 14.05
CA ARG A 38 23.41 -28.67 13.31
C ARG A 38 24.51 -28.77 12.25
N GLU A 39 25.16 -29.92 12.11
CA GLU A 39 26.17 -30.13 11.07
C GLU A 39 25.51 -30.36 9.70
N ASP A 40 24.58 -31.30 9.63
CA ASP A 40 23.86 -31.69 8.43
C ASP A 40 22.51 -30.95 8.32
N VAL A 41 22.56 -29.70 7.86
CA VAL A 41 21.36 -28.89 7.65
C VAL A 41 21.48 -28.06 6.38
N PHE A 42 20.36 -27.92 5.67
CA PHE A 42 20.24 -27.06 4.51
C PHE A 42 18.93 -26.27 4.57
N LEU A 43 19.03 -24.94 4.50
CA LEU A 43 17.90 -24.03 4.57
C LEU A 43 17.86 -23.10 3.34
N GLN A 44 16.75 -23.10 2.61
CA GLN A 44 16.42 -22.05 1.65
C GLN A 44 15.93 -20.80 2.39
N LEU A 45 16.61 -19.67 2.26
CA LEU A 45 16.27 -18.45 3.00
C LEU A 45 15.99 -17.27 2.07
N TYR A 46 14.77 -16.73 2.12
CA TYR A 46 14.42 -15.47 1.49
C TYR A 46 14.20 -14.36 2.52
N LEU A 47 14.98 -13.28 2.45
CA LEU A 47 14.75 -12.06 3.20
C LEU A 47 14.53 -10.91 2.23
N GLY A 48 13.41 -10.20 2.38
CA GLY A 48 13.09 -9.06 1.52
C GLY A 48 14.12 -7.93 1.62
N GLY A 49 14.31 -7.17 0.53
CA GLY A 49 15.41 -6.19 0.44
C GLY A 49 15.39 -5.10 1.51
N ALA A 50 14.21 -4.63 1.94
CA ALA A 50 14.12 -3.70 3.07
C ALA A 50 14.64 -4.27 4.39
N LEU A 51 14.36 -5.54 4.69
CA LEU A 51 14.87 -6.23 5.87
C LEU A 51 16.38 -6.46 5.75
N LEU A 52 16.86 -6.88 4.57
CA LEU A 52 18.30 -7.02 4.29
C LEU A 52 19.07 -5.70 4.49
N GLN A 53 18.52 -4.59 4.02
CA GLN A 53 19.10 -3.26 4.23
C GLN A 53 19.14 -2.89 5.71
N TRP A 54 18.03 -3.12 6.42
CA TRP A 54 17.95 -2.82 7.84
C TRP A 54 18.94 -3.65 8.67
N LEU A 55 19.08 -4.94 8.37
CA LEU A 55 20.09 -5.79 8.99
C LEU A 55 21.50 -5.24 8.71
N ASP A 56 21.81 -4.87 7.46
CA ASP A 56 23.12 -4.34 7.07
C ASP A 56 23.50 -3.06 7.81
N THR A 57 22.52 -2.20 8.09
CA THR A 57 22.75 -0.93 8.78
C THR A 57 22.75 -1.04 10.30
N SER A 58 22.07 -2.02 10.88
CA SER A 58 21.74 -2.02 12.32
C SER A 58 22.08 -3.30 13.07
N HIS A 59 22.34 -4.42 12.39
CA HIS A 59 22.58 -5.74 12.98
C HIS A 59 23.71 -6.48 12.27
N ALA A 60 24.93 -5.95 12.40
CA ALA A 60 26.13 -6.52 11.77
C ALA A 60 26.40 -7.96 12.24
N GLU A 61 26.09 -8.29 13.49
CA GLU A 61 26.24 -9.61 14.09
C GLU A 61 25.41 -10.68 13.34
N VAL A 62 24.18 -10.34 12.97
CA VAL A 62 23.28 -11.25 12.24
C VAL A 62 23.75 -11.43 10.80
N ASN A 63 24.23 -10.37 10.16
CA ASN A 63 24.82 -10.48 8.83
C ASN A 63 26.08 -11.35 8.80
N MET A 64 26.93 -11.24 9.83
CA MET A 64 28.10 -12.10 9.96
C MET A 64 27.69 -13.56 10.10
N LEU A 65 26.67 -13.86 10.91
CA LEU A 65 26.13 -15.21 11.04
C LEU A 65 25.59 -15.74 9.70
N LEU A 66 24.73 -14.97 9.01
CA LEU A 66 24.20 -15.34 7.68
C LEU A 66 25.32 -15.61 6.68
N LYS A 67 26.36 -14.77 6.66
CA LYS A 67 27.53 -14.95 5.79
C LYS A 67 28.29 -16.24 6.12
N ASN A 68 28.47 -16.56 7.40
CA ASN A 68 29.16 -17.78 7.82
C ASN A 68 28.35 -19.02 7.44
N LEU A 69 27.05 -19.04 7.70
CA LEU A 69 26.14 -20.13 7.35
C LEU A 69 26.02 -20.31 5.82
N SER A 70 26.03 -19.22 5.06
CA SER A 70 26.07 -19.27 3.59
C SER A 70 27.38 -19.85 3.07
N LYS A 71 28.52 -19.50 3.69
CA LYS A 71 29.83 -20.05 3.32
C LYS A 71 29.95 -21.53 3.62
N SER A 72 29.37 -21.99 4.72
CA SER A 72 29.33 -23.41 5.10
C SER A 72 28.24 -24.20 4.37
N ASN A 73 27.61 -23.63 3.33
CA ASN A 73 26.51 -24.25 2.57
C ASN A 73 25.28 -24.67 3.40
N LYS A 74 25.13 -24.15 4.63
CA LYS A 74 23.95 -24.45 5.47
C LYS A 74 22.74 -23.61 5.09
N ILE A 75 22.98 -22.44 4.49
CA ILE A 75 21.93 -21.56 3.97
C ILE A 75 22.19 -21.31 2.48
N ASP A 76 21.14 -21.47 1.68
CA ASP A 76 21.09 -20.98 0.32
C ASP A 76 20.15 -19.77 0.25
N MET A 77 20.72 -18.61 -0.08
CA MET A 77 19.99 -17.36 -0.12
C MET A 77 19.20 -17.28 -1.41
N MET A 78 17.91 -16.97 -1.30
CA MET A 78 17.03 -16.74 -2.45
C MET A 78 17.01 -15.25 -2.83
N THR A 79 16.73 -14.96 -4.09
CA THR A 79 16.51 -13.58 -4.58
C THR A 79 15.02 -13.29 -4.82
N GLY A 80 14.72 -12.02 -5.04
CA GLY A 80 13.37 -11.50 -5.26
C GLY A 80 13.42 -10.04 -5.66
N SER A 81 12.28 -9.36 -5.66
CA SER A 81 12.23 -7.92 -5.92
C SER A 81 12.77 -7.12 -4.73
N PHE A 82 13.77 -6.26 -4.97
CA PHE A 82 14.50 -5.59 -3.89
C PHE A 82 13.63 -4.65 -3.03
N HIS A 83 12.71 -3.93 -3.66
CA HIS A 83 11.74 -3.08 -2.97
C HIS A 83 10.38 -3.75 -2.80
N GLN A 84 10.34 -5.09 -2.77
CA GLN A 84 9.10 -5.87 -2.64
C GLN A 84 8.05 -5.41 -3.66
N ALA A 85 8.48 -5.29 -4.90
CA ALA A 85 7.61 -4.98 -6.02
C ALA A 85 6.80 -6.22 -6.41
N ILE A 86 5.50 -6.04 -6.69
CA ILE A 86 4.67 -7.04 -7.37
C ILE A 86 5.05 -6.96 -8.85
N LEU A 87 5.96 -7.82 -9.31
CA LEU A 87 6.55 -7.72 -10.66
C LEU A 87 5.52 -7.67 -11.81
N PRO A 88 4.37 -8.36 -11.74
CA PRO A 88 3.34 -8.23 -12.77
C PRO A 88 2.75 -6.80 -12.91
N LEU A 89 2.82 -5.97 -11.86
CA LEU A 89 2.43 -4.54 -11.90
C LEU A 89 3.57 -3.61 -12.31
N VAL A 90 4.76 -4.14 -12.57
CA VAL A 90 5.98 -3.35 -12.86
C VAL A 90 6.24 -3.36 -14.37
N PRO A 91 6.61 -2.21 -14.98
CA PRO A 91 7.05 -2.19 -16.37
C PRO A 91 8.23 -3.15 -16.63
N PRO A 92 8.28 -3.87 -17.77
CA PRO A 92 9.30 -4.90 -18.01
C PRO A 92 10.75 -4.45 -17.77
N SER A 93 11.11 -3.22 -18.19
CA SER A 93 12.46 -2.67 -18.00
C SER A 93 12.88 -2.57 -16.54
N ASP A 94 11.93 -2.39 -15.63
CA ASP A 94 12.20 -2.14 -14.21
C ASP A 94 12.13 -3.45 -13.39
N ARG A 95 11.55 -4.53 -13.94
CA ARG A 95 11.49 -5.86 -13.30
C ARG A 95 12.89 -6.44 -13.09
N ILE A 96 13.71 -6.42 -14.15
CA ILE A 96 15.09 -6.93 -14.13
C ILE A 96 15.92 -6.17 -13.09
N LEU A 97 15.82 -4.84 -13.06
CA LEU A 97 16.55 -4.02 -12.10
C LEU A 97 16.21 -4.38 -10.65
N GLN A 98 14.95 -4.70 -10.33
CA GLN A 98 14.57 -5.15 -8.98
C GLN A 98 15.26 -6.47 -8.60
N ILE A 99 15.27 -7.45 -9.51
CA ILE A 99 15.84 -8.79 -9.28
C ILE A 99 17.37 -8.71 -9.17
N GLU A 100 18.01 -8.01 -10.11
CA GLU A 100 19.46 -7.84 -10.12
C GLU A 100 19.96 -7.06 -8.91
N THR A 101 19.21 -6.07 -8.42
CA THR A 101 19.59 -5.32 -7.23
C THR A 101 19.68 -6.23 -6.00
N THR A 102 18.69 -7.08 -5.76
CA THR A 102 18.71 -8.07 -4.67
C THR A 102 19.83 -9.10 -4.88
N THR A 103 19.96 -9.61 -6.10
CA THR A 103 20.98 -10.61 -6.47
C THR A 103 22.39 -10.09 -6.20
N ASN A 104 22.68 -8.87 -6.65
CA ASN A 104 23.98 -8.21 -6.45
C ASN A 104 24.22 -7.88 -4.98
N PHE A 105 23.18 -7.49 -4.23
CA PHE A 105 23.27 -7.27 -2.79
C PHE A 105 23.71 -8.56 -2.07
N ILE A 106 23.02 -9.67 -2.33
CA ILE A 106 23.30 -10.98 -1.75
C ILE A 106 24.71 -11.45 -2.15
N ALA A 107 25.07 -11.38 -3.43
CA ALA A 107 26.39 -11.77 -3.91
C ALA A 107 27.52 -10.96 -3.26
N LYS A 108 27.34 -9.65 -3.10
CA LYS A 108 28.33 -8.77 -2.47
C LYS A 108 28.51 -9.10 -0.98
N LYS A 109 27.40 -9.30 -0.25
CA LYS A 109 27.39 -9.45 1.21
C LYS A 109 27.70 -10.87 1.67
N TYR A 110 27.06 -11.86 1.06
CA TYR A 110 27.10 -13.26 1.49
C TYR A 110 27.98 -14.15 0.59
N LYS A 111 28.56 -13.60 -0.49
CA LYS A 111 29.48 -14.31 -1.41
C LYS A 111 28.87 -15.54 -2.09
N LYS A 112 27.54 -15.54 -2.25
CA LYS A 112 26.77 -16.54 -2.98
C LYS A 112 25.90 -15.84 -4.03
N LEU A 113 25.87 -16.38 -5.23
CA LEU A 113 25.00 -15.87 -6.29
C LEU A 113 23.67 -16.64 -6.23
N PRO A 114 22.56 -16.00 -5.84
CA PRO A 114 21.26 -16.67 -5.73
C PRO A 114 20.75 -17.06 -7.12
N LYS A 115 20.27 -18.31 -7.25
CA LYS A 115 19.68 -18.86 -8.50
C LYS A 115 18.20 -19.18 -8.37
N THR A 116 17.67 -19.10 -7.16
CA THR A 116 16.28 -19.39 -6.80
C THR A 116 15.55 -18.08 -6.52
N PHE A 117 14.39 -17.90 -7.16
CA PHE A 117 13.55 -16.72 -7.02
C PHE A 117 12.33 -16.99 -6.15
N TRP A 118 12.04 -16.06 -5.24
CA TRP A 118 10.81 -16.02 -4.45
C TRP A 118 9.88 -14.94 -5.00
N CYS A 119 8.65 -15.32 -5.33
CA CYS A 119 7.65 -14.42 -5.89
C CYS A 119 6.96 -13.62 -4.77
N TYR A 120 7.11 -12.29 -4.75
CA TYR A 120 6.54 -11.47 -3.68
C TYR A 120 5.00 -11.52 -3.67
N GLY A 121 4.43 -11.88 -2.53
CA GLY A 121 2.99 -12.10 -2.37
C GLY A 121 2.44 -13.27 -3.18
N GLU A 122 3.31 -14.10 -3.78
CA GLU A 122 2.97 -15.22 -4.65
C GLU A 122 2.05 -14.83 -5.85
N ILE A 123 2.23 -13.60 -6.35
CA ILE A 123 1.53 -13.09 -7.53
C ILE A 123 2.36 -13.38 -8.78
N TRP A 124 1.98 -14.42 -9.51
CA TRP A 124 2.71 -14.97 -10.64
C TRP A 124 2.11 -14.55 -11.99
N ASP A 125 3.00 -14.35 -12.96
CA ASP A 125 2.64 -14.12 -14.36
C ASP A 125 3.74 -14.79 -15.24
N PRO A 126 3.37 -15.66 -16.19
CA PRO A 126 4.32 -16.35 -17.08
C PRO A 126 5.32 -15.40 -17.77
N SER A 127 4.90 -14.17 -18.08
CA SER A 127 5.77 -13.16 -18.70
C SER A 127 7.03 -12.83 -17.89
N LEU A 128 7.07 -13.17 -16.60
CA LEU A 128 8.23 -13.01 -15.73
C LEU A 128 9.40 -13.92 -16.12
N ILE A 129 9.16 -15.07 -16.76
CA ILE A 129 10.21 -16.04 -17.13
C ILE A 129 11.31 -15.40 -17.98
N SER A 130 10.92 -14.52 -18.92
CA SER A 130 11.87 -13.75 -19.73
C SER A 130 12.83 -12.92 -18.86
N CYS A 131 12.30 -12.26 -17.83
CA CYS A 131 13.04 -11.40 -16.91
C CYS A 131 13.96 -12.23 -16.02
N LEU A 132 13.42 -13.33 -15.48
CA LEU A 132 14.14 -14.26 -14.60
C LEU A 132 15.32 -14.90 -15.31
N SER A 133 15.13 -15.35 -16.56
CA SER A 133 16.20 -15.93 -17.37
C SER A 133 17.31 -14.92 -17.67
N LEU A 134 16.97 -13.67 -18.01
CA LEU A 134 17.96 -12.60 -18.21
C LEU A 134 18.76 -12.29 -16.93
N SER A 135 18.11 -12.41 -15.76
CA SER A 135 18.76 -12.31 -14.45
C SER A 135 19.45 -13.61 -13.99
N LYS A 136 19.59 -14.62 -14.87
CA LYS A 136 20.23 -15.92 -14.59
C LYS A 136 19.58 -16.71 -13.44
N ILE A 137 18.27 -16.55 -13.27
CA ILE A 137 17.48 -17.35 -12.33
C ILE A 137 17.12 -18.67 -13.00
N GLU A 138 17.27 -19.76 -12.26
CA GLU A 138 17.03 -21.13 -12.74
C GLU A 138 15.74 -21.70 -12.17
N LYS A 139 15.36 -21.31 -10.95
CA LYS A 139 14.26 -21.92 -10.19
C LYS A 139 13.33 -20.88 -9.60
N VAL A 140 12.04 -21.17 -9.57
CA VAL A 140 11.01 -20.41 -8.83
C VAL A 140 10.37 -21.35 -7.82
N ILE A 141 10.40 -20.98 -6.54
CA ILE A 141 9.65 -21.68 -5.50
C ILE A 141 8.33 -20.93 -5.28
N ILE A 142 7.19 -21.62 -5.38
CA ILE A 142 5.84 -21.01 -5.30
C ILE A 142 4.77 -22.04 -4.92
N SER A 143 3.65 -21.58 -4.36
CA SER A 143 2.43 -22.38 -4.20
C SER A 143 1.73 -22.68 -5.53
N LEU A 144 1.05 -23.83 -5.58
CA LEU A 144 0.09 -24.17 -6.63
C LEU A 144 -1.37 -23.93 -6.21
N ASP A 145 -1.63 -23.61 -4.94
CA ASP A 145 -2.97 -23.27 -4.46
C ASP A 145 -3.36 -21.88 -4.97
N ASN A 146 -4.39 -21.81 -5.80
CA ASN A 146 -4.95 -20.55 -6.27
C ASN A 146 -6.47 -20.67 -6.27
N LYS A 147 -7.13 -19.67 -5.68
CA LYS A 147 -8.60 -19.61 -5.57
C LYS A 147 -9.31 -19.39 -6.91
N ASN A 148 -8.57 -19.13 -8.00
CA ASN A 148 -9.10 -18.67 -9.28
C ASN A 148 -8.72 -19.57 -10.48
N THR A 149 -7.99 -20.68 -10.29
CA THR A 149 -7.65 -21.64 -11.38
C THR A 149 -8.47 -22.93 -11.27
N PHE A 150 -8.68 -23.59 -12.42
CA PHE A 150 -9.55 -24.75 -12.56
C PHE A 150 -8.81 -26.09 -12.74
N GLU A 151 -7.49 -26.07 -12.92
CA GLU A 151 -6.69 -27.28 -13.16
C GLU A 151 -5.83 -27.62 -11.93
N ASP A 152 -5.92 -28.88 -11.50
CA ASP A 152 -5.08 -29.45 -10.46
C ASP A 152 -3.71 -29.80 -11.04
N LEU A 153 -2.73 -28.91 -10.84
CA LEU A 153 -1.33 -29.19 -11.16
C LEU A 153 -0.76 -30.21 -10.16
N PRO A 154 0.05 -31.19 -10.63
CA PRO A 154 0.64 -32.16 -9.73
C PRO A 154 1.67 -31.46 -8.81
N PRO A 155 1.72 -31.82 -7.50
CA PRO A 155 2.63 -31.21 -6.53
C PRO A 155 4.07 -31.76 -6.68
N LYS A 156 4.61 -31.71 -7.90
CA LYS A 156 5.97 -32.13 -8.24
C LYS A 156 6.65 -31.03 -9.07
N PRO A 157 7.98 -30.91 -9.02
CA PRO A 157 8.71 -30.00 -9.92
C PRO A 157 8.38 -30.23 -11.39
N PHE A 158 8.31 -29.14 -12.14
CA PHE A 158 8.15 -29.16 -13.60
C PHE A 158 8.91 -28.01 -14.23
N LYS A 159 9.19 -28.14 -15.52
CA LYS A 159 9.86 -27.10 -16.30
C LYS A 159 8.82 -26.33 -17.09
N MET A 160 8.87 -25.02 -16.96
CA MET A 160 7.98 -24.12 -17.70
C MET A 160 8.81 -23.37 -18.75
N GLN A 161 8.20 -23.13 -19.92
CA GLN A 161 8.82 -22.37 -21.00
C GLN A 161 7.92 -21.20 -21.41
N GLU A 162 8.54 -20.07 -21.73
CA GLU A 162 7.87 -18.87 -22.21
C GLU A 162 8.83 -18.08 -23.11
N ILE A 163 8.39 -17.75 -24.33
CA ILE A 163 9.17 -17.00 -25.35
C ILE A 163 10.62 -17.52 -25.48
N GLY A 164 10.79 -18.85 -25.62
CA GLY A 164 12.09 -19.50 -25.81
C GLY A 164 13.03 -19.47 -24.59
N ARG A 165 12.53 -19.06 -23.41
CA ARG A 165 13.23 -19.15 -22.13
C ARG A 165 12.57 -20.20 -21.25
N SER A 166 13.32 -20.75 -20.31
CA SER A 166 12.80 -21.77 -19.39
C SER A 166 13.17 -21.46 -17.95
N VAL A 167 12.32 -21.90 -17.02
CA VAL A 167 12.59 -21.90 -15.59
C VAL A 167 11.99 -23.17 -14.97
N ASP A 168 12.61 -23.66 -13.91
CA ASP A 168 12.06 -24.78 -13.14
C ASP A 168 11.09 -24.22 -12.09
N ILE A 169 9.86 -24.72 -12.07
CA ILE A 169 8.86 -24.39 -11.07
C ILE A 169 8.89 -25.47 -9.98
N ILE A 170 9.03 -25.02 -8.74
CA ILE A 170 9.15 -25.86 -7.55
C ILE A 170 7.97 -25.59 -6.63
N PRO A 171 6.97 -26.49 -6.61
CA PRO A 171 5.81 -26.38 -5.73
C PRO A 171 6.19 -26.44 -4.25
N ILE A 172 5.60 -25.57 -3.43
CA ILE A 172 5.63 -25.71 -1.96
C ILE A 172 4.49 -26.60 -1.46
N ASP A 173 4.67 -27.21 -0.29
CA ASP A 173 3.62 -27.91 0.42
C ASP A 173 2.58 -26.92 0.96
N THR A 174 1.46 -26.81 0.25
CA THR A 174 0.38 -25.89 0.57
C THR A 174 -0.30 -26.23 1.89
N ARG A 175 -0.23 -27.49 2.34
CA ARG A 175 -0.79 -27.92 3.64
C ARG A 175 -0.03 -27.27 4.79
N VAL A 176 1.30 -27.24 4.72
CA VAL A 176 2.15 -26.58 5.73
C VAL A 176 1.91 -25.08 5.72
N SER A 177 1.95 -24.43 4.56
CA SER A 177 1.75 -22.98 4.47
C SER A 177 0.36 -22.55 4.96
N LYS A 178 -0.69 -23.33 4.68
CA LYS A 178 -2.05 -23.09 5.19
C LYS A 178 -2.13 -23.19 6.71
N LEU A 179 -1.46 -24.17 7.32
CA LEU A 179 -1.42 -24.30 8.78
C LEU A 179 -0.69 -23.12 9.44
N VAL A 180 0.43 -22.67 8.86
CA VAL A 180 1.15 -21.47 9.32
C VAL A 180 0.30 -20.21 9.16
N HIS A 181 -0.44 -20.09 8.06
CA HIS A 181 -1.37 -18.99 7.82
C HIS A 181 -2.53 -18.97 8.83
N ASP A 182 -3.16 -20.11 9.08
CA ASP A 182 -4.26 -20.22 10.05
C ASP A 182 -3.79 -19.93 11.48
N PHE A 183 -2.57 -20.32 11.84
CA PHE A 183 -1.92 -19.93 13.10
C PHE A 183 -1.68 -18.41 13.16
N GLY A 184 -1.13 -17.81 12.10
CA GLY A 184 -0.92 -16.37 12.00
C GLY A 184 -2.21 -15.56 12.17
N LEU A 185 -3.31 -16.02 11.58
CA LEU A 185 -4.63 -15.43 11.75
C LEU A 185 -5.28 -15.68 13.12
N GLY A 186 -4.65 -16.47 13.98
CA GLY A 186 -5.16 -16.85 15.31
C GLY A 186 -6.33 -17.84 15.26
N LYS A 187 -6.53 -18.56 14.16
CA LYS A 187 -7.61 -19.57 14.03
C LYS A 187 -7.27 -20.89 14.73
N ILE A 188 -5.98 -21.20 14.84
CA ILE A 188 -5.46 -22.39 15.52
C ILE A 188 -4.32 -22.00 16.45
N THR A 189 -4.09 -22.78 17.50
CA THR A 189 -2.94 -22.62 18.40
C THR A 189 -1.68 -23.25 17.81
N PHE A 190 -0.51 -22.88 18.33
CA PHE A 190 0.77 -23.53 17.95
C PHE A 190 0.70 -25.05 18.12
N THR A 191 0.20 -25.55 19.26
CA THR A 191 0.08 -26.98 19.52
C THR A 191 -0.78 -27.70 18.47
N ASN A 192 -1.88 -27.09 18.03
CA ASN A 192 -2.74 -27.64 16.98
C ASN A 192 -2.07 -27.61 15.60
N MET A 193 -1.41 -26.49 15.27
CA MET A 193 -0.63 -26.36 14.04
C MET A 193 0.47 -27.43 13.97
N PHE A 194 1.24 -27.56 15.04
CA PHE A 194 2.39 -28.44 15.11
C PHE A 194 2.01 -29.92 15.09
N SER A 195 0.96 -30.32 15.83
CA SER A 195 0.46 -31.70 15.78
C SER A 195 -0.06 -32.08 14.39
N LYS A 196 -0.74 -31.15 13.71
CA LYS A 196 -1.19 -31.35 12.33
C LYS A 196 -0.02 -31.49 11.36
N ILE A 197 1.00 -30.64 11.47
CA ILE A 197 2.24 -30.75 10.66
C ILE A 197 2.88 -32.13 10.87
N LYS A 198 3.01 -32.59 12.12
CA LYS A 198 3.56 -33.93 12.43
C LYS A 198 2.74 -35.09 11.88
N SER A 199 1.42 -34.90 11.71
CA SER A 199 0.52 -35.91 11.16
C SER A 199 0.50 -35.96 9.63
N LEU A 200 1.13 -34.99 8.95
CA LEU A 200 1.25 -35.03 7.50
C LEU A 200 2.15 -36.21 7.10
N ASN A 201 1.62 -37.08 6.26
CA ASN A 201 2.33 -38.22 5.70
C ASN A 201 2.31 -38.14 4.19
N ASP A 202 3.49 -38.29 3.58
CA ASP A 202 3.70 -38.35 2.15
C ASP A 202 4.90 -39.25 1.87
N SER A 203 4.82 -40.04 0.81
CA SER A 203 5.90 -40.92 0.36
C SER A 203 6.96 -40.16 -0.45
N THR A 204 6.67 -38.93 -0.85
CA THR A 204 7.55 -38.08 -1.65
C THR A 204 8.17 -36.95 -0.83
N VAL A 205 9.33 -36.45 -1.28
CA VAL A 205 9.98 -35.27 -0.69
C VAL A 205 9.15 -34.04 -1.04
N GLN A 206 8.86 -33.21 -0.03
CA GLN A 206 8.07 -31.98 -0.19
C GLN A 206 8.91 -30.74 0.12
N VAL A 207 8.48 -29.56 -0.33
CA VAL A 207 9.17 -28.29 -0.04
C VAL A 207 8.37 -27.50 0.99
N ALA A 208 8.90 -27.37 2.21
CA ALA A 208 8.27 -26.59 3.28
C ALA A 208 8.89 -25.19 3.34
N MET A 209 8.19 -24.19 2.78
CA MET A 209 8.56 -22.78 2.92
C MET A 209 7.76 -22.12 4.05
N ILE A 210 8.43 -21.79 5.15
CA ILE A 210 7.79 -21.27 6.37
C ILE A 210 7.82 -19.74 6.41
N ASN A 211 6.63 -19.13 6.47
CA ASN A 211 6.48 -17.68 6.57
C ASN A 211 6.77 -17.18 7.99
N LEU A 212 7.94 -16.60 8.21
CA LEU A 212 8.35 -16.09 9.53
C LEU A 212 7.49 -14.93 10.01
N ASN A 213 6.92 -14.15 9.09
CA ASN A 213 6.05 -13.04 9.44
C ASN A 213 4.72 -13.55 10.01
N GLN A 214 4.16 -14.64 9.47
CA GLN A 214 2.93 -15.24 9.97
C GLN A 214 3.14 -15.94 11.31
N LEU A 215 4.32 -16.55 11.55
CA LEU A 215 4.63 -17.08 12.86
C LEU A 215 4.63 -15.98 13.93
N CYS A 216 5.26 -14.83 13.67
CA CYS A 216 5.19 -13.69 14.59
C CYS A 216 3.78 -13.10 14.70
N GLN A 217 3.00 -13.06 13.62
CA GLN A 217 1.59 -12.65 13.66
C GLN A 217 0.76 -13.54 14.59
N GLY A 218 1.08 -14.84 14.64
CA GLY A 218 0.50 -15.82 15.56
C GLY A 218 1.07 -15.78 16.98
N GLU A 219 1.94 -14.82 17.29
CA GLU A 219 2.59 -14.64 18.60
C GLU A 219 3.44 -15.85 19.03
N ILE A 220 4.18 -16.46 18.08
CA ILE A 220 5.09 -17.58 18.37
C ILE A 220 6.19 -17.18 19.37
N THR A 221 6.58 -18.12 20.24
CA THR A 221 7.74 -17.94 21.14
C THR A 221 9.03 -18.50 20.55
N ASN A 222 10.18 -18.12 21.11
CA ASN A 222 11.48 -18.63 20.70
C ASN A 222 11.59 -20.15 20.81
N GLU A 223 11.07 -20.71 21.90
CA GLU A 223 11.07 -22.15 22.17
C GLU A 223 10.25 -22.90 21.12
N GLN A 224 9.10 -22.34 20.73
CA GLN A 224 8.22 -22.90 19.71
C GLN A 224 8.86 -22.84 18.31
N VAL A 225 9.59 -21.77 17.98
CA VAL A 225 10.37 -21.72 16.73
C VAL A 225 11.45 -22.79 16.72
N ILE A 226 12.18 -22.95 17.82
CA ILE A 226 13.21 -23.99 17.97
C ILE A 226 12.58 -25.38 17.81
N GLU A 227 11.46 -25.65 18.48
CA GLU A 227 10.74 -26.93 18.40
C GLU A 227 10.27 -27.23 16.97
N LEU A 228 9.70 -26.22 16.29
CA LEU A 228 9.21 -26.35 14.93
C LEU A 228 10.33 -26.67 13.94
N PHE A 229 11.42 -25.90 13.97
CA PHE A 229 12.54 -26.10 13.03
C PHE A 229 13.39 -27.32 13.38
N THR A 230 13.47 -27.71 14.66
CA THR A 230 14.05 -29.00 15.06
C THR A 230 13.35 -30.15 14.34
N TYR A 231 12.01 -30.19 14.38
CA TYR A 231 11.24 -31.21 13.68
C TYR A 231 11.50 -31.21 12.17
N PHE A 232 11.49 -30.04 11.52
CA PHE A 232 11.75 -29.96 10.08
C PHE A 232 13.18 -30.39 9.72
N PHE A 233 14.18 -30.01 10.49
CA PHE A 233 15.58 -30.38 10.24
C PHE A 233 15.88 -31.85 10.57
N ASP A 234 15.20 -32.45 11.55
CA ASP A 234 15.31 -33.89 11.83
C ASP A 234 14.71 -34.74 10.68
N ASN A 235 13.84 -34.14 9.87
CA ASN A 235 13.18 -34.76 8.73
C ASN A 235 13.58 -34.08 7.40
N CYS A 236 14.77 -33.44 7.32
CA CYS A 236 15.15 -32.68 6.14
C CYS A 236 15.90 -33.49 5.07
N GLU A 237 15.80 -33.03 3.83
CA GLU A 237 16.66 -33.41 2.72
C GLU A 237 17.63 -32.29 2.40
N LEU A 238 18.91 -32.64 2.25
CA LEU A 238 19.99 -31.67 2.07
C LEU A 238 20.18 -31.22 0.61
N SER A 239 19.52 -31.89 -0.34
CA SER A 239 19.62 -31.59 -1.77
C SER A 239 18.26 -31.67 -2.45
N PHE A 240 18.08 -30.83 -3.48
CA PHE A 240 16.96 -30.93 -4.40
C PHE A 240 17.02 -32.16 -5.31
N ASP A 241 18.15 -32.88 -5.38
CA ASP A 241 18.32 -34.03 -6.29
C ASP A 241 17.40 -35.21 -5.97
N LYS A 242 16.78 -35.27 -4.78
CA LYS A 242 15.72 -36.25 -4.49
C LYS A 242 14.33 -35.76 -4.91
N LEU A 243 14.17 -34.45 -5.10
CA LEU A 243 12.94 -33.83 -5.60
C LEU A 243 12.81 -34.04 -7.11
N TYR A 244 13.93 -33.93 -7.83
CA TYR A 244 14.05 -34.30 -9.23
C TYR A 244 14.36 -35.80 -9.30
N ARG A 245 13.52 -36.65 -9.88
CA ARG A 245 13.83 -38.09 -9.97
C ARG A 245 15.22 -38.27 -10.63
N LYS A 246 16.05 -39.19 -10.08
CA LYS A 246 17.49 -39.33 -10.36
C LYS A 246 17.91 -39.41 -11.85
N ASP A 247 17.00 -39.71 -12.78
CA ASP A 247 17.30 -39.95 -14.21
C ASP A 247 16.30 -39.32 -15.20
N SER A 248 15.42 -38.40 -14.79
CA SER A 248 14.42 -37.81 -15.71
C SER A 248 14.57 -36.30 -15.86
N SER A 249 14.55 -35.82 -17.12
CA SER A 249 14.23 -34.43 -17.40
C SER A 249 12.89 -34.07 -16.75
N LEU A 250 12.81 -32.88 -16.15
CA LEU A 250 11.56 -32.33 -15.64
C LEU A 250 10.47 -32.40 -16.70
N ASP A 251 9.29 -32.87 -16.30
CA ASP A 251 8.09 -32.80 -17.14
C ASP A 251 7.81 -31.34 -17.52
N LEU A 252 7.32 -31.11 -18.73
CA LEU A 252 6.85 -29.80 -19.15
C LEU A 252 5.44 -29.60 -18.63
N ASP A 253 5.20 -28.48 -17.97
CA ASP A 253 3.88 -28.07 -17.50
C ASP A 253 3.79 -26.54 -17.44
N TYR A 254 2.60 -26.02 -17.14
CA TYR A 254 2.32 -24.60 -17.26
C TYR A 254 1.59 -24.04 -16.04
N LEU A 255 2.26 -23.12 -15.32
CA LEU A 255 1.65 -22.38 -14.22
C LEU A 255 1.01 -21.10 -14.76
N GLU A 256 -0.32 -21.10 -14.82
CA GLU A 256 -1.12 -19.96 -15.26
C GLU A 256 -0.86 -18.67 -14.47
N LYS A 257 -1.25 -17.53 -15.05
CA LYS A 257 -1.22 -16.26 -14.30
C LYS A 257 -2.17 -16.32 -13.11
N GLY A 258 -1.71 -15.96 -11.92
CA GLY A 258 -2.53 -16.09 -10.72
C GLY A 258 -1.99 -15.40 -9.48
N TRP A 259 -2.81 -15.45 -8.43
CA TRP A 259 -2.42 -15.08 -7.08
C TRP A 259 -2.51 -16.33 -6.22
N TYR A 260 -1.34 -16.89 -5.93
CA TYR A 260 -1.19 -18.19 -5.30
C TYR A 260 -0.97 -18.08 -3.79
N GLY A 261 -1.10 -19.21 -3.10
CA GLY A 261 -0.68 -19.40 -1.73
C GLY A 261 -1.44 -18.56 -0.70
N PHE A 262 -0.77 -18.35 0.43
CA PHE A 262 -1.40 -17.80 1.64
C PHE A 262 -0.62 -16.63 2.24
N ASP A 263 0.34 -16.06 1.49
CA ASP A 263 1.16 -14.91 1.91
C ASP A 263 0.34 -13.65 2.23
N ALA A 264 -0.78 -13.50 1.54
CA ALA A 264 -1.71 -12.41 1.73
C ALA A 264 -3.15 -12.92 1.80
N LEU A 265 -4.04 -12.10 2.36
CA LEU A 265 -5.47 -12.32 2.21
C LEU A 265 -5.85 -12.08 0.73
N VAL A 266 -5.94 -13.18 -0.02
CA VAL A 266 -6.29 -13.17 -1.45
C VAL A 266 -7.81 -13.04 -1.62
N PRO A 267 -8.31 -11.94 -2.23
CA PRO A 267 -9.72 -11.79 -2.59
C PRO A 267 -10.08 -12.70 -3.78
N LYS A 268 -11.37 -12.88 -4.08
CA LYS A 268 -11.85 -13.61 -5.28
C LYS A 268 -11.64 -12.80 -6.58
N LYS A 269 -10.44 -12.23 -6.77
CA LYS A 269 -10.00 -11.40 -7.89
C LYS A 269 -8.48 -11.49 -8.06
N SER A 270 -8.01 -11.27 -9.28
CA SER A 270 -6.58 -11.01 -9.53
C SER A 270 -6.15 -9.67 -8.92
N ILE A 271 -4.84 -9.45 -8.77
CA ILE A 271 -4.31 -8.16 -8.29
C ILE A 271 -4.79 -6.97 -9.13
N HIS A 272 -4.90 -7.14 -10.45
CA HIS A 272 -5.45 -6.11 -11.35
C HIS A 272 -6.94 -5.88 -11.09
N GLY A 273 -7.69 -6.94 -10.82
CA GLY A 273 -9.10 -6.84 -10.44
C GLY A 273 -9.31 -6.14 -9.09
N VAL A 274 -8.34 -6.22 -8.16
CA VAL A 274 -8.35 -5.45 -6.91
C VAL A 274 -8.14 -3.97 -7.20
N LEU A 275 -7.12 -3.62 -8.00
CA LEU A 275 -6.90 -2.23 -8.42
C LEU A 275 -8.16 -1.64 -9.06
N TYR A 276 -8.79 -2.34 -10.00
CA TYR A 276 -10.00 -1.83 -10.66
C TYR A 276 -11.20 -1.65 -9.74
N LYS A 277 -11.28 -2.42 -8.64
CA LYS A 277 -12.38 -2.29 -7.67
C LYS A 277 -12.11 -1.28 -6.57
N ASP A 278 -10.84 -1.01 -6.27
CA ASP A 278 -10.43 -0.03 -5.27
C ASP A 278 -9.85 1.21 -5.94
N THR A 279 -10.69 2.23 -6.08
CA THR A 279 -10.32 3.50 -6.72
C THR A 279 -9.15 4.21 -6.02
N SER A 280 -8.92 3.95 -4.72
CA SER A 280 -7.78 4.53 -4.01
C SER A 280 -6.46 3.88 -4.45
N LEU A 281 -6.46 2.56 -4.56
CA LEU A 281 -5.30 1.80 -5.01
C LEU A 281 -5.03 2.04 -6.50
N ASN A 282 -6.09 2.09 -7.31
CA ASN A 282 -6.00 2.43 -8.73
C ASN A 282 -5.36 3.81 -8.93
N PHE A 283 -5.86 4.81 -8.20
CA PHE A 283 -5.32 6.18 -8.25
C PHE A 283 -3.84 6.21 -7.90
N LEU A 284 -3.43 5.58 -6.80
CA LEU A 284 -2.01 5.53 -6.41
C LEU A 284 -1.14 4.86 -7.48
N TYR A 285 -1.59 3.71 -8.00
CA TYR A 285 -0.88 2.97 -9.03
C TYR A 285 -0.72 3.79 -10.31
N ASN A 286 -1.81 4.32 -10.86
CA ASN A 286 -1.77 5.08 -12.11
C ASN A 286 -1.02 6.42 -11.95
N ARG A 287 -1.11 7.06 -10.77
CA ARG A 287 -0.32 8.25 -10.45
C ARG A 287 1.18 7.94 -10.51
N ILE A 288 1.61 6.81 -9.96
CA ILE A 288 3.01 6.37 -10.00
C ILE A 288 3.45 6.07 -11.43
N ILE A 289 2.70 5.26 -12.18
CA ILE A 289 3.05 4.87 -13.54
C ILE A 289 3.15 6.09 -14.46
N SER A 290 2.15 6.98 -14.43
CA SER A 290 2.13 8.20 -15.25
C SER A 290 3.34 9.09 -14.96
N LEU A 291 3.70 9.26 -13.68
CA LEU A 291 4.87 10.06 -13.30
C LEU A 291 6.19 9.41 -13.76
N ILE A 292 6.29 8.08 -13.69
CA ILE A 292 7.46 7.34 -14.17
C ILE A 292 7.61 7.48 -15.68
N GLU A 293 6.52 7.39 -16.44
CA GLU A 293 6.53 7.57 -17.90
C GLU A 293 7.07 8.94 -18.28
N VAL A 294 6.53 10.00 -17.70
CA VAL A 294 7.01 11.37 -17.89
C VAL A 294 8.49 11.51 -17.51
N ALA A 295 8.89 10.97 -16.34
CA ALA A 295 10.27 11.04 -15.90
C ALA A 295 11.25 10.29 -16.82
N LYS A 296 10.81 9.20 -17.45
CA LYS A 296 11.63 8.43 -18.40
C LYS A 296 11.83 9.16 -19.72
N LEU A 297 10.97 10.11 -20.10
CA LEU A 297 11.17 10.94 -21.29
C LEU A 297 12.37 11.89 -21.16
N TYR A 298 12.77 12.25 -19.94
CA TYR A 298 13.91 13.14 -19.74
C TYR A 298 15.25 12.47 -20.08
N LYS A 299 15.94 12.99 -21.11
CA LYS A 299 17.24 12.47 -21.59
C LYS A 299 18.41 13.46 -21.52
N LYS A 300 18.16 14.75 -21.26
CA LYS A 300 19.15 15.83 -21.45
C LYS A 300 20.36 15.75 -20.48
N ASN A 301 20.15 15.43 -19.20
CA ASN A 301 21.21 15.42 -18.18
C ASN A 301 21.42 14.03 -17.54
N ARG A 302 22.67 13.53 -17.58
CA ARG A 302 23.05 12.19 -17.09
C ARG A 302 22.90 12.03 -15.58
N ASP A 303 23.21 13.05 -14.79
CA ASP A 303 23.11 12.98 -13.32
C ASP A 303 21.66 12.98 -12.86
N ILE A 304 20.82 13.80 -13.49
CA ILE A 304 19.37 13.79 -13.24
C ILE A 304 18.78 12.43 -13.61
N LYS A 305 19.13 11.88 -14.79
CA LYS A 305 18.72 10.53 -15.19
C LYS A 305 19.12 9.48 -14.16
N ARG A 306 20.37 9.54 -13.66
CA ARG A 306 20.86 8.62 -12.62
C ARG A 306 20.07 8.76 -11.31
N ARG A 307 19.67 9.97 -10.93
CA ARG A 307 18.80 10.20 -9.75
C ARG A 307 17.41 9.60 -9.97
N ILE A 308 16.78 9.85 -11.12
CA ILE A 308 15.48 9.30 -11.50
C ILE A 308 15.51 7.76 -11.45
N SER A 309 16.52 7.14 -12.08
CA SER A 309 16.67 5.67 -12.10
C SER A 309 16.86 5.05 -10.70
N LYS A 310 17.36 5.81 -9.71
CA LYS A 310 17.46 5.34 -8.31
C LYS A 310 16.15 5.45 -7.54
N ILE A 311 15.23 6.32 -7.98
CA ILE A 311 13.94 6.57 -7.32
C ILE A 311 12.87 5.60 -7.85
N ILE A 312 12.84 5.35 -9.16
CA ILE A 312 11.83 4.50 -9.82
C ILE A 312 11.64 3.14 -9.13
N PRO A 313 12.68 2.36 -8.80
CA PRO A 313 12.49 1.07 -8.12
C PRO A 313 11.83 1.19 -6.74
N LYS A 314 12.00 2.31 -6.04
CA LYS A 314 11.41 2.53 -4.71
C LYS A 314 9.93 2.89 -4.79
N LEU A 315 9.53 3.55 -5.87
CA LEU A 315 8.15 3.88 -6.18
C LEU A 315 7.31 2.64 -6.48
N LEU A 316 7.93 1.65 -7.11
CA LEU A 316 7.29 0.40 -7.55
C LEU A 316 7.11 -0.62 -6.40
N CYS A 317 7.12 -0.16 -5.14
CA CYS A 317 6.85 -1.01 -3.99
C CYS A 317 5.42 -1.57 -4.06
N GLY A 318 5.29 -2.89 -3.90
CA GLY A 318 4.02 -3.61 -4.00
C GLY A 318 3.22 -3.67 -2.69
N ALA A 319 3.86 -3.42 -1.56
CA ALA A 319 3.26 -3.56 -0.24
C ALA A 319 1.97 -2.75 0.01
N PRO A 320 1.81 -1.51 -0.53
CA PRO A 320 0.53 -0.79 -0.45
C PRO A 320 -0.67 -1.53 -1.04
N TYR A 321 -0.45 -2.54 -1.90
CA TYR A 321 -1.49 -3.28 -2.59
C TYR A 321 -1.73 -4.67 -2.00
N LEU A 322 -0.99 -5.05 -0.95
CA LEU A 322 -1.05 -6.39 -0.34
C LEU A 322 -1.52 -6.34 1.09
N TYR A 323 -2.49 -7.21 1.37
CA TYR A 323 -2.87 -7.57 2.73
C TYR A 323 -2.02 -8.74 3.22
N ASP A 324 -0.77 -8.47 3.54
CA ASP A 324 0.14 -9.47 4.13
C ASP A 324 -0.08 -9.61 5.65
N SER A 325 0.72 -10.46 6.30
CA SER A 325 0.66 -10.66 7.76
C SER A 325 1.03 -9.42 8.59
N ASN A 326 1.58 -8.37 7.96
CA ASN A 326 1.82 -7.08 8.60
C ASN A 326 0.70 -6.07 8.29
N ALA A 327 -0.36 -6.49 7.61
CA ALA A 327 -1.45 -5.63 7.13
C ALA A 327 -0.94 -4.42 6.31
N SER A 328 0.04 -4.65 5.44
CA SER A 328 0.78 -3.59 4.75
C SER A 328 -0.09 -2.59 3.99
N ILE A 329 -1.14 -3.07 3.30
CA ILE A 329 -2.14 -2.25 2.61
C ILE A 329 -2.78 -1.18 3.50
N ILE A 330 -3.05 -1.47 4.78
CA ILE A 330 -3.71 -0.54 5.73
C ILE A 330 -2.71 0.43 6.37
N LYS A 331 -1.42 0.09 6.44
CA LYS A 331 -0.44 0.92 7.14
C LYS A 331 -0.16 2.22 6.37
N GLY A 332 -0.59 3.33 6.95
CA GLY A 332 -0.29 4.68 6.46
C GLY A 332 1.21 4.95 6.31
N SER A 333 2.06 4.31 7.12
CA SER A 333 3.52 4.40 7.03
C SER A 333 4.10 3.90 5.71
N ILE A 334 3.58 2.78 5.22
CA ILE A 334 4.03 2.12 3.99
C ILE A 334 3.60 2.95 2.79
N ARG A 335 2.33 3.39 2.77
CA ARG A 335 1.84 4.32 1.74
C ARG A 335 2.63 5.63 1.74
N SER A 336 2.87 6.21 2.92
CA SER A 336 3.63 7.47 3.06
C SER A 336 5.07 7.33 2.58
N ASN A 337 5.69 6.16 2.78
CA ASN A 337 7.02 5.88 2.24
C ASN A 337 7.04 5.87 0.70
N VAL A 338 5.98 5.39 0.04
CA VAL A 338 5.85 5.50 -1.43
C VAL A 338 5.63 6.96 -1.86
N TYR A 339 4.71 7.68 -1.21
CA TYR A 339 4.49 9.11 -1.49
C TYR A 339 5.74 9.97 -1.31
N LYS A 340 6.60 9.65 -0.35
CA LYS A 340 7.90 10.33 -0.17
C LYS A 340 8.74 10.29 -1.44
N TYR A 341 8.83 9.13 -2.10
CA TYR A 341 9.60 8.97 -3.33
C TYR A 341 8.87 9.55 -4.55
N LEU A 342 7.53 9.54 -4.55
CA LEU A 342 6.71 10.20 -5.55
C LEU A 342 6.97 11.70 -5.55
N ILE A 343 6.91 12.33 -4.37
CA ILE A 343 7.23 13.73 -4.17
C ILE A 343 8.68 14.04 -4.54
N GLU A 344 9.62 13.14 -4.21
CA GLU A 344 11.03 13.33 -4.59
C GLU A 344 11.22 13.33 -6.11
N LEU A 345 10.56 12.42 -6.83
CA LEU A 345 10.60 12.38 -8.29
C LEU A 345 9.94 13.63 -8.89
N GLU A 346 8.77 14.00 -8.40
CA GLU A 346 8.01 15.16 -8.87
C GLU A 346 8.79 16.46 -8.67
N LYS A 347 9.46 16.63 -7.53
CA LYS A 347 10.36 17.78 -7.30
C LYS A 347 11.49 17.87 -8.31
N ILE A 348 12.05 16.73 -8.73
CA ILE A 348 13.07 16.71 -9.77
C ILE A 348 12.46 17.21 -11.08
N LEU A 349 11.26 16.74 -11.44
CA LEU A 349 10.58 17.17 -12.67
C LEU A 349 10.25 18.66 -12.66
N ILE A 350 9.69 19.18 -11.56
CA ILE A 350 9.37 20.62 -11.41
C ILE A 350 10.61 21.52 -11.53
N SER A 351 11.80 21.00 -11.19
CA SER A 351 13.04 21.75 -11.34
C SER A 351 13.57 21.81 -12.78
N LEU A 352 12.95 21.11 -13.72
CA LEU A 352 13.33 21.11 -15.14
C LEU A 352 12.67 22.27 -15.87
N GLU A 353 13.41 22.92 -16.77
CA GLU A 353 12.92 24.06 -17.56
C GLU A 353 11.73 23.69 -18.47
N ASP A 354 11.72 22.47 -19.02
CA ASP A 354 10.66 22.02 -19.94
C ASP A 354 9.42 21.45 -19.24
N PHE A 355 9.35 21.50 -17.90
CA PHE A 355 8.26 20.93 -17.13
C PHE A 355 7.52 22.02 -16.36
N SER A 356 6.29 22.32 -16.79
CA SER A 356 5.43 23.30 -16.14
C SER A 356 4.12 22.67 -15.68
N TYR A 357 3.61 23.15 -14.55
CA TYR A 357 2.21 22.96 -14.18
C TYR A 357 1.32 24.02 -14.85
N PRO A 358 0.03 23.72 -15.00
CA PRO A 358 -0.63 22.44 -14.72
C PRO A 358 -0.45 21.51 -15.92
N TYR A 359 -0.70 20.23 -15.70
CA TYR A 359 -1.01 19.34 -16.82
C TYR A 359 -2.31 18.61 -16.53
N ILE A 360 -3.08 18.45 -17.60
CA ILE A 360 -4.40 17.83 -17.58
C ILE A 360 -4.22 16.40 -18.07
N GLN A 361 -4.65 15.45 -17.25
CA GLN A 361 -4.51 14.04 -17.57
C GLN A 361 -5.61 13.27 -16.84
N ASP A 362 -6.19 12.28 -17.51
CA ASP A 362 -6.95 11.22 -16.86
C ASP A 362 -5.97 10.33 -16.08
N VAL A 363 -5.84 10.62 -14.78
CA VAL A 363 -4.93 9.98 -13.84
C VAL A 363 -5.50 8.64 -13.40
N ASP A 364 -6.78 8.56 -13.06
CA ASP A 364 -7.38 7.33 -12.54
C ASP A 364 -7.97 6.41 -13.62
N LYS A 365 -7.93 6.83 -14.89
CA LYS A 365 -8.42 6.09 -16.07
C LYS A 365 -9.92 5.88 -16.05
N ASP A 366 -10.68 6.80 -15.47
CA ASP A 366 -12.15 6.76 -15.44
C ASP A 366 -12.81 7.45 -16.64
N GLY A 367 -12.01 8.01 -17.56
CA GLY A 367 -12.46 8.71 -18.76
C GLY A 367 -12.75 10.19 -18.54
N THR A 368 -12.52 10.72 -17.34
CA THR A 368 -12.50 12.16 -17.06
C THR A 368 -11.08 12.62 -16.77
N ASN A 369 -10.78 13.88 -17.11
CA ASN A 369 -9.45 14.41 -16.86
C ASN A 369 -9.39 15.08 -15.49
N GLU A 370 -8.29 14.88 -14.77
CA GLU A 370 -7.94 15.66 -13.58
C GLU A 370 -7.01 16.81 -13.95
N VAL A 371 -7.03 17.85 -13.12
CA VAL A 371 -6.08 18.97 -13.20
C VAL A 371 -5.04 18.79 -12.12
N ILE A 372 -3.80 18.55 -12.54
CA ILE A 372 -2.68 18.51 -11.61
C ILE A 372 -2.11 19.92 -11.56
N SER A 373 -2.40 20.63 -10.47
CA SER A 373 -1.95 22.01 -10.24
C SER A 373 -0.99 22.08 -9.06
N GLY A 374 -0.05 23.02 -9.11
CA GLY A 374 0.98 23.14 -8.10
C GLY A 374 1.35 24.58 -7.82
N GLY A 375 1.48 24.90 -6.53
CA GLY A 375 2.18 26.08 -6.08
C GLY A 375 3.67 25.78 -5.83
N LYS A 376 4.39 26.77 -5.29
CA LYS A 376 5.81 26.61 -4.91
C LYS A 376 6.04 25.55 -3.83
N ASN A 377 5.11 25.43 -2.87
CA ASN A 377 5.29 24.57 -1.68
C ASN A 377 4.34 23.37 -1.63
N PHE A 378 3.26 23.36 -2.40
CA PHE A 378 2.31 22.24 -2.42
C PHE A 378 1.87 21.91 -3.84
N ASN A 379 1.37 20.70 -4.03
CA ASN A 379 0.72 20.25 -5.25
C ASN A 379 -0.63 19.60 -4.91
N THR A 380 -1.63 19.88 -5.74
CA THR A 380 -2.98 19.33 -5.64
C THR A 380 -3.43 18.72 -6.97
N ILE A 381 -4.38 17.82 -6.87
CA ILE A 381 -5.06 17.24 -8.03
C ILE A 381 -6.55 17.52 -7.88
N ILE A 382 -7.10 18.35 -8.77
CA ILE A 382 -8.52 18.65 -8.83
C ILE A 382 -9.21 17.59 -9.68
N ASP A 383 -10.24 16.99 -9.11
CA ASP A 383 -11.11 16.03 -9.78
C ASP A 383 -12.32 16.74 -10.37
N THR A 384 -12.56 16.53 -11.67
CA THR A 384 -13.76 17.04 -12.35
C THR A 384 -15.00 16.25 -11.96
N LYS A 385 -14.84 15.12 -11.26
CA LYS A 385 -15.91 14.37 -10.59
C LYS A 385 -15.99 14.74 -9.11
N GLY A 386 -17.13 15.32 -8.74
CA GLY A 386 -17.38 15.89 -7.41
C GLY A 386 -16.73 17.27 -7.18
N GLY A 387 -15.96 17.79 -8.13
CA GLY A 387 -15.31 19.11 -8.02
C GLY A 387 -14.38 19.20 -6.80
N SER A 388 -13.68 18.10 -6.50
CA SER A 388 -13.00 17.86 -5.22
C SER A 388 -11.48 17.78 -5.40
N ILE A 389 -10.73 17.65 -4.31
CA ILE A 389 -9.25 17.51 -4.37
C ILE A 389 -8.85 16.08 -3.98
N LEU A 390 -8.18 15.36 -4.87
CA LEU A 390 -7.73 13.96 -4.69
C LEU A 390 -6.41 13.85 -3.91
N GLU A 391 -5.54 14.84 -4.04
CA GLU A 391 -4.19 14.83 -3.45
C GLU A 391 -3.85 16.21 -2.88
N LEU A 392 -3.20 16.25 -1.71
CA LEU A 392 -2.64 17.46 -1.12
C LEU A 392 -1.22 17.14 -0.64
N LYS A 393 -0.26 17.26 -1.56
CA LYS A 393 1.16 17.09 -1.26
C LYS A 393 1.76 18.38 -0.75
N TYR A 394 2.47 18.30 0.36
CA TYR A 394 3.30 19.39 0.84
C TYR A 394 4.77 19.06 0.65
N PHE A 395 5.42 19.78 -0.25
CA PHE A 395 6.80 19.54 -0.64
C PHE A 395 7.79 19.68 0.52
N PRO A 396 7.71 20.69 1.41
CA PRO A 396 8.62 20.79 2.55
C PRO A 396 8.56 19.59 3.50
N ALA A 397 7.37 19.00 3.71
CA ALA A 397 7.17 17.82 4.54
C ALA A 397 7.49 16.49 3.85
N ARG A 398 7.47 16.48 2.50
CA ARG A 398 7.51 15.25 1.68
C ARG A 398 6.36 14.29 2.05
N TYR A 399 5.16 14.84 2.22
CA TYR A 399 3.99 14.11 2.69
C TYR A 399 2.74 14.47 1.88
N ASN A 400 1.83 13.51 1.70
CA ASN A 400 0.48 13.72 1.15
C ASN A 400 -0.55 13.61 2.27
N PHE A 401 -1.32 14.67 2.51
CA PHE A 401 -2.28 14.73 3.61
C PHE A 401 -3.64 14.10 3.28
N ILE A 402 -3.84 13.59 2.05
CA ILE A 402 -5.03 12.83 1.63
C ILE A 402 -4.65 11.36 1.36
N ASN A 403 -3.97 10.74 2.34
CA ASN A 403 -3.42 9.39 2.28
C ASN A 403 -4.21 8.35 3.11
N GLY A 404 -5.45 8.68 3.48
CA GLY A 404 -6.39 7.75 4.12
C GLY A 404 -6.82 6.67 3.13
N LEU A 405 -7.00 5.44 3.61
CA LEU A 405 -7.43 4.30 2.79
C LEU A 405 -8.35 3.39 3.59
N LEU A 406 -9.47 3.00 2.99
CA LEU A 406 -10.32 1.90 3.43
C LEU A 406 -10.40 0.88 2.28
N PRO A 407 -9.77 -0.30 2.39
CA PRO A 407 -9.70 -1.27 1.28
C PRO A 407 -11.06 -1.89 0.89
N PHE A 408 -11.33 -2.08 -0.42
CA PHE A 408 -12.64 -2.50 -1.00
C PHE A 408 -13.30 -3.76 -0.42
N ASN A 409 -12.58 -4.85 -0.15
CA ASN A 409 -13.21 -6.15 0.12
C ASN A 409 -12.44 -6.99 1.14
N TYR A 410 -12.17 -6.38 2.27
CA TYR A 410 -11.57 -7.04 3.41
C TYR A 410 -12.59 -6.99 4.56
N ASP A 411 -13.38 -8.07 4.65
CA ASP A 411 -14.65 -8.27 5.40
C ASP A 411 -14.65 -7.89 6.90
N LYS A 412 -13.50 -7.48 7.45
CA LYS A 412 -13.34 -7.17 8.88
C LYS A 412 -13.50 -5.69 9.22
N TYR A 413 -13.61 -4.79 8.23
CA TYR A 413 -13.61 -3.35 8.50
C TYR A 413 -15.02 -2.79 8.63
N LYS A 414 -15.45 -2.62 9.88
CA LYS A 414 -16.63 -1.83 10.25
C LYS A 414 -16.26 -0.35 10.42
N ASP A 415 -15.53 0.22 9.47
CA ASP A 415 -15.42 1.68 9.41
C ASP A 415 -16.63 2.21 8.65
N ASN A 416 -17.44 3.02 9.34
CA ASN A 416 -18.69 3.57 8.82
C ASN A 416 -18.55 5.06 8.44
N LEU A 417 -17.34 5.63 8.45
CA LEU A 417 -17.10 7.04 8.11
C LEU A 417 -16.85 7.24 6.61
N ALA A 418 -16.33 6.23 5.90
CA ALA A 418 -16.10 6.32 4.46
C ALA A 418 -16.22 4.98 3.73
N LYS A 419 -16.46 5.02 2.41
CA LYS A 419 -16.72 3.82 1.61
C LYS A 419 -15.45 3.03 1.39
N ALA A 420 -15.47 1.74 1.75
CA ALA A 420 -14.46 0.79 1.34
C ALA A 420 -14.26 0.82 -0.19
N GLY A 421 -13.01 0.88 -0.63
CA GLY A 421 -12.63 0.92 -2.04
C GLY A 421 -12.74 2.29 -2.70
N VAL A 422 -13.11 3.34 -1.96
CA VAL A 422 -13.31 4.68 -2.53
C VAL A 422 -12.23 5.65 -2.07
N LYS A 423 -11.61 6.30 -3.05
CA LYS A 423 -10.61 7.35 -2.83
C LYS A 423 -11.23 8.49 -2.03
N GLN A 424 -10.63 8.78 -0.89
CA GLN A 424 -10.97 9.93 -0.07
C GLN A 424 -10.52 11.21 -0.77
N LYS A 425 -11.38 12.24 -0.75
CA LYS A 425 -11.17 13.53 -1.42
C LYS A 425 -11.52 14.67 -0.48
N LEU A 426 -10.76 15.76 -0.52
CA LEU A 426 -11.10 16.99 0.19
C LEU A 426 -12.19 17.76 -0.57
N PHE A 427 -13.04 18.45 0.19
CA PHE A 427 -14.13 19.28 -0.34
C PHE A 427 -15.15 18.47 -1.13
N SER A 428 -15.44 17.25 -0.69
CA SER A 428 -16.51 16.42 -1.26
C SER A 428 -17.87 16.91 -0.78
N ASP A 429 -18.81 17.13 -1.69
CA ASP A 429 -20.10 17.75 -1.38
C ASP A 429 -21.05 16.79 -0.67
N VAL A 430 -21.70 17.26 0.39
CA VAL A 430 -22.74 16.51 1.10
C VAL A 430 -24.03 17.29 1.17
N LEU A 431 -25.13 16.68 0.73
CA LEU A 431 -26.48 17.17 1.02
C LEU A 431 -27.14 16.23 2.01
N LEU A 432 -27.62 16.80 3.11
CA LEU A 432 -28.32 16.12 4.19
C LEU A 432 -29.69 16.78 4.37
N ASP A 433 -30.64 16.02 4.91
CA ASP A 433 -31.93 16.58 5.30
C ASP A 433 -31.74 17.68 6.36
N SER A 434 -32.62 18.68 6.37
CA SER A 434 -32.52 19.82 7.30
C SER A 434 -32.54 19.41 8.78
N ASN A 435 -33.18 18.28 9.10
CA ASN A 435 -33.28 17.73 10.45
C ASN A 435 -32.28 16.59 10.71
N PHE A 436 -31.29 16.37 9.83
CA PHE A 436 -30.34 15.28 9.98
C PHE A 436 -29.47 15.43 11.24
N ASP A 437 -29.42 14.40 12.07
CA ASP A 437 -28.52 14.34 13.24
C ASP A 437 -27.10 13.97 12.80
N LEU A 438 -26.19 14.95 12.89
CA LEU A 438 -24.79 14.79 12.49
C LEU A 438 -24.06 13.71 13.28
N LYS A 439 -24.47 13.37 14.50
CA LYS A 439 -23.85 12.27 15.27
C LYS A 439 -24.06 10.91 14.61
N THR A 440 -25.16 10.77 13.89
CA THR A 440 -25.49 9.57 13.11
C THR A 440 -24.83 9.57 11.73
N TYR A 441 -24.04 10.61 11.40
CA TYR A 441 -23.37 10.70 10.11
C TYR A 441 -22.49 9.48 9.89
N ARG A 442 -22.97 8.59 9.03
CA ARG A 442 -22.26 7.43 8.54
C ARG A 442 -22.55 7.38 7.06
N MET A 443 -21.54 7.67 6.23
CA MET A 443 -21.53 7.21 4.85
C MET A 443 -22.88 7.37 4.08
N PRO A 444 -23.50 8.56 4.05
CA PRO A 444 -24.79 8.71 3.39
C PRO A 444 -24.68 8.32 1.92
N LYS A 445 -25.74 7.76 1.33
CA LYS A 445 -25.82 7.41 -0.09
C LYS A 445 -25.81 8.68 -0.94
N ASN A 446 -24.65 9.31 -1.04
CA ASN A 446 -24.53 10.65 -1.55
C ASN A 446 -24.03 10.62 -3.00
N LYS A 447 -24.97 10.74 -3.93
CA LYS A 447 -24.70 10.74 -5.39
C LYS A 447 -23.88 11.95 -5.84
N LEU A 448 -23.68 12.95 -4.99
CA LEU A 448 -23.00 14.20 -5.35
C LEU A 448 -21.50 14.01 -5.64
N ASN A 449 -20.86 13.04 -5.00
CA ASN A 449 -19.45 12.72 -5.23
C ASN A 449 -19.17 12.14 -6.63
N GLU A 450 -20.24 11.76 -7.35
CA GLU A 450 -20.18 11.26 -8.73
C GLU A 450 -20.63 12.31 -9.75
N LEU A 451 -21.08 13.49 -9.30
CA LEU A 451 -21.48 14.57 -10.20
C LEU A 451 -20.31 15.01 -11.07
N LYS A 452 -20.55 15.13 -12.37
CA LYS A 452 -19.56 15.71 -13.28
C LYS A 452 -19.61 17.23 -13.21
N TYR A 453 -18.45 17.84 -13.17
CA TYR A 453 -18.25 19.28 -13.20
C TYR A 453 -17.52 19.67 -14.48
N ASN A 454 -18.00 20.75 -15.11
CA ASN A 454 -17.28 21.41 -16.19
C ASN A 454 -16.23 22.34 -15.57
N LEU A 455 -14.97 22.11 -15.90
CA LEU A 455 -13.83 22.90 -15.42
C LEU A 455 -13.50 24.02 -16.40
N GLU A 456 -13.30 25.21 -15.86
CA GLU A 456 -12.78 26.40 -16.53
C GLU A 456 -11.54 26.92 -15.78
N ILE A 457 -10.47 27.23 -16.51
CA ILE A 457 -9.25 27.83 -15.96
C ILE A 457 -9.35 29.33 -16.16
N LEU A 458 -9.26 30.10 -15.06
CA LEU A 458 -9.60 31.52 -15.06
C LEU A 458 -8.38 32.45 -15.20
N ASP A 459 -7.15 31.93 -15.10
CA ASP A 459 -5.94 32.73 -15.18
C ASP A 459 -4.80 32.04 -15.96
N ASN A 460 -3.94 32.86 -16.58
CA ASN A 460 -2.77 32.37 -17.33
C ASN A 460 -1.67 31.78 -16.42
N LYS A 461 -1.73 32.03 -15.10
CA LYS A 461 -0.81 31.44 -14.13
C LYS A 461 -1.32 30.10 -13.61
N TYR A 462 -2.52 29.69 -14.00
CA TYR A 462 -3.14 28.41 -13.62
C TYR A 462 -3.25 28.22 -12.10
N THR A 463 -3.65 29.30 -11.44
CA THR A 463 -3.88 29.35 -10.00
C THR A 463 -5.36 29.49 -9.65
N GLU A 464 -6.24 29.73 -10.61
CA GLU A 464 -7.65 30.01 -10.39
C GLU A 464 -8.52 29.14 -11.31
N PHE A 465 -9.47 28.41 -10.71
CA PHE A 465 -10.27 27.38 -11.39
C PHE A 465 -11.73 27.50 -10.98
N GLU A 466 -12.64 27.37 -11.94
CA GLU A 466 -14.07 27.29 -11.69
C GLU A 466 -14.61 25.93 -12.16
N LEU A 467 -15.38 25.27 -11.31
CA LEU A 467 -16.02 24.00 -11.57
C LEU A 467 -17.52 24.17 -11.42
N LYS A 468 -18.27 23.97 -12.51
CA LYS A 468 -19.74 24.09 -12.54
C LYS A 468 -20.37 22.70 -12.64
N SER A 469 -21.21 22.31 -11.67
CA SER A 469 -21.89 21.01 -11.68
C SER A 469 -22.83 20.88 -12.88
N ASP A 470 -22.91 19.70 -13.51
CA ASP A 470 -23.88 19.43 -14.56
C ASP A 470 -25.32 19.51 -14.03
N GLU A 471 -26.09 20.47 -14.54
CA GLU A 471 -27.47 20.73 -14.11
C GLU A 471 -28.38 19.51 -14.30
N LYS A 472 -28.10 18.67 -15.31
CA LYS A 472 -28.91 17.47 -15.61
C LYS A 472 -28.78 16.39 -14.55
N GLN A 473 -27.65 16.35 -13.84
CA GLN A 473 -27.39 15.39 -12.77
C GLN A 473 -27.70 15.98 -11.39
N SER A 474 -27.90 17.30 -11.32
CA SER A 474 -28.20 18.00 -10.08
C SER A 474 -29.52 17.50 -9.47
N LEU A 475 -29.56 17.30 -8.15
CA LEU A 475 -30.79 16.98 -7.41
C LEU A 475 -31.66 18.25 -7.24
N GLY A 476 -31.77 19.07 -8.30
CA GLY A 476 -32.36 20.41 -8.33
C GLY A 476 -31.61 21.43 -7.48
N ILE A 477 -30.31 21.24 -7.29
CA ILE A 477 -29.37 22.17 -6.64
C ILE A 477 -28.11 22.21 -7.50
N ASN A 478 -27.80 23.37 -8.08
CA ASN A 478 -26.54 23.57 -8.81
C ASN A 478 -25.45 24.07 -7.88
N ILE A 479 -24.25 23.54 -8.07
CA ILE A 479 -23.07 23.86 -7.28
C ILE A 479 -22.00 24.40 -8.22
N ILE A 480 -21.42 25.55 -7.86
CA ILE A 480 -20.25 26.10 -8.53
C ILE A 480 -19.15 26.22 -7.48
N LYS A 481 -17.99 25.62 -7.76
CA LYS A 481 -16.80 25.70 -6.92
C LYS A 481 -15.75 26.55 -7.59
N HIS A 482 -15.34 27.61 -6.91
CA HIS A 482 -14.28 28.50 -7.35
C HIS A 482 -13.06 28.32 -6.45
N TYR A 483 -12.00 27.74 -6.99
CA TYR A 483 -10.73 27.51 -6.31
C TYR A 483 -9.71 28.57 -6.71
N LYS A 484 -9.01 29.12 -5.71
CA LYS A 484 -7.84 29.98 -5.91
C LYS A 484 -6.67 29.49 -5.07
N PHE A 485 -5.52 29.27 -5.72
CA PHE A 485 -4.32 28.72 -5.09
C PHE A 485 -3.22 29.77 -4.97
N THR A 486 -2.54 29.77 -3.83
CA THR A 486 -1.31 30.56 -3.62
C THR A 486 -0.17 29.62 -3.23
N SER A 487 0.96 30.14 -2.74
CA SER A 487 2.09 29.28 -2.33
C SER A 487 1.77 28.36 -1.16
N ASN A 488 0.84 28.75 -0.28
CA ASN A 488 0.53 28.06 0.99
C ASN A 488 -0.98 27.99 1.29
N GLU A 489 -1.83 28.52 0.41
CA GLU A 489 -3.27 28.62 0.68
C GLU A 489 -4.09 28.09 -0.50
N ILE A 490 -5.23 27.48 -0.16
CA ILE A 490 -6.30 27.11 -1.06
C ILE A 490 -7.55 27.83 -0.58
N SER A 491 -8.01 28.83 -1.33
CA SER A 491 -9.31 29.45 -1.12
C SER A 491 -10.35 28.71 -1.94
N LEU A 492 -11.50 28.44 -1.33
CA LEU A 492 -12.65 27.82 -1.98
C LEU A 492 -13.89 28.66 -1.69
N ASN A 493 -14.53 29.13 -2.75
CA ASN A 493 -15.89 29.63 -2.72
C ASN A 493 -16.83 28.57 -3.33
N VAL A 494 -17.88 28.20 -2.61
CA VAL A 494 -18.91 27.27 -3.08
C VAL A 494 -20.22 28.04 -3.18
N LYS A 495 -20.68 28.25 -4.42
CA LYS A 495 -21.98 28.83 -4.71
C LYS A 495 -23.02 27.74 -4.89
N ILE A 496 -24.05 27.76 -4.07
CA ILE A 496 -25.14 26.78 -4.07
C ILE A 496 -26.39 27.51 -4.53
N LYS A 497 -27.00 27.03 -5.62
CA LYS A 497 -28.19 27.62 -6.23
C LYS A 497 -29.34 26.63 -6.23
N ASN A 498 -30.51 27.04 -5.76
CA ASN A 498 -31.73 26.26 -5.91
C ASN A 498 -32.25 26.37 -7.35
N SER A 499 -32.00 25.33 -8.15
CA SER A 499 -32.45 25.27 -9.55
C SER A 499 -33.87 24.73 -9.70
N SER A 500 -34.54 24.40 -8.60
CA SER A 500 -35.93 23.92 -8.62
C SER A 500 -36.95 25.05 -8.54
N LEU A 501 -38.20 24.74 -8.89
CA LEU A 501 -39.33 25.70 -8.84
C LEU A 501 -39.88 25.92 -7.43
N LYS A 502 -39.46 25.11 -6.45
CA LYS A 502 -39.94 25.16 -5.07
C LYS A 502 -38.82 25.55 -4.12
N GLN A 503 -39.18 26.13 -2.97
CA GLN A 503 -38.24 26.32 -1.87
C GLN A 503 -37.65 24.97 -1.45
N LYS A 504 -36.36 24.99 -1.09
CA LYS A 504 -35.67 23.83 -0.51
C LYS A 504 -35.03 24.20 0.81
N GLU A 505 -35.14 23.27 1.75
CA GLU A 505 -34.50 23.34 3.05
C GLU A 505 -33.64 22.09 3.24
N PHE A 506 -32.35 22.26 3.51
CA PHE A 506 -31.37 21.19 3.59
C PHE A 506 -30.12 21.64 4.34
N LYS A 507 -29.31 20.67 4.78
CA LYS A 507 -27.96 20.88 5.28
C LYS A 507 -26.96 20.61 4.14
N PHE A 508 -26.07 21.55 3.87
CA PHE A 508 -24.94 21.33 2.97
C PHE A 508 -23.67 21.16 3.78
N GLY A 509 -22.82 20.20 3.41
CA GLY A 509 -21.54 19.94 4.05
C GLY A 509 -20.42 19.67 3.06
N LEU A 510 -19.20 19.75 3.56
CA LEU A 510 -17.99 19.44 2.81
C LEU A 510 -17.13 18.43 3.58
N GLU A 511 -16.94 17.23 3.05
CA GLU A 511 -16.02 16.27 3.69
C GLU A 511 -14.57 16.71 3.50
N MET A 512 -13.82 16.73 4.61
CA MET A 512 -12.38 17.06 4.63
C MET A 512 -11.61 15.98 5.41
N PRO A 513 -11.39 14.80 4.82
CA PRO A 513 -10.55 13.77 5.42
C PRO A 513 -9.06 14.16 5.33
N PHE A 514 -8.40 14.27 6.48
CA PHE A 514 -6.95 14.44 6.57
C PHE A 514 -6.29 13.20 7.16
N SER A 515 -5.16 12.78 6.61
CA SER A 515 -4.39 11.64 7.09
C SER A 515 -2.99 12.07 7.50
N PHE A 516 -2.53 11.54 8.63
CA PHE A 516 -1.22 11.79 9.24
C PHE A 516 -0.64 10.48 9.76
N TYR A 517 0.68 10.34 9.69
CA TYR A 517 1.35 9.16 10.23
C TYR A 517 2.70 9.48 10.87
N PRO A 518 2.95 9.05 12.13
CA PRO A 518 1.96 8.57 13.10
C PRO A 518 0.98 9.69 13.50
N PHE A 519 -0.25 9.32 13.89
CA PHE A 519 -1.26 10.27 14.38
C PHE A 519 -1.16 10.46 15.90
N GLU A 520 -1.29 9.37 16.65
CA GLU A 520 -1.29 9.38 18.11
C GLU A 520 -0.01 10.03 18.66
N ASN A 521 -0.20 10.92 19.65
CA ASN A 521 0.85 11.72 20.30
C ASN A 521 1.64 12.68 19.39
N ASN A 522 1.37 12.68 18.08
CA ASN A 522 2.11 13.45 17.08
C ASN A 522 1.28 14.56 16.44
N VAL A 523 -0.03 14.39 16.35
CA VAL A 523 -0.95 15.39 15.81
C VAL A 523 -1.77 15.99 16.95
N ASN A 524 -1.77 17.32 17.02
CA ASN A 524 -2.63 18.08 17.92
C ASN A 524 -3.72 18.77 17.09
N VAL A 525 -4.98 18.47 17.40
CA VAL A 525 -6.14 19.06 16.75
C VAL A 525 -6.68 20.19 17.62
N LYS A 526 -6.92 21.36 17.02
CA LYS A 526 -7.59 22.49 17.68
C LYS A 526 -8.85 22.86 16.90
N ILE A 527 -9.96 23.08 17.59
CA ILE A 527 -11.20 23.63 17.01
C ILE A 527 -11.53 24.91 17.78
N ASN A 528 -11.71 26.03 17.09
CA ASN A 528 -11.83 27.36 17.72
C ASN A 528 -10.75 27.64 18.79
N ASP A 529 -9.50 27.24 18.51
CA ASP A 529 -8.34 27.37 19.41
C ASP A 529 -8.36 26.52 20.70
N GLU A 530 -9.38 25.70 20.92
CA GLU A 530 -9.41 24.70 21.99
C GLU A 530 -8.75 23.39 21.56
N ASP A 531 -7.87 22.86 22.41
CA ASP A 531 -7.18 21.58 22.18
C ASP A 531 -8.13 20.38 22.35
N ILE A 532 -8.09 19.47 21.38
CA ILE A 532 -8.88 18.23 21.41
C ILE A 532 -7.97 17.08 21.78
N TYR A 533 -8.24 16.51 22.96
CA TYR A 533 -7.54 15.33 23.46
C TYR A 533 -8.33 14.03 23.23
N SER A 534 -9.62 14.12 22.91
CA SER A 534 -10.45 12.93 22.71
C SER A 534 -10.26 12.32 21.32
N THR A 535 -10.05 11.01 21.28
CA THR A 535 -10.07 10.18 20.08
C THR A 535 -11.47 9.99 19.50
N ASN A 536 -12.51 10.40 20.23
CA ASN A 536 -13.92 10.12 19.94
C ASN A 536 -14.56 11.13 18.99
N GLU A 537 -15.63 10.68 18.35
CA GLU A 537 -16.51 11.52 17.53
C GLU A 537 -17.12 12.65 18.35
N LYS A 538 -17.14 13.86 17.80
CA LYS A 538 -17.70 15.03 18.49
C LYS A 538 -18.29 16.01 17.49
N GLU A 539 -19.38 16.63 17.91
CA GLU A 539 -20.04 17.71 17.20
C GLU A 539 -19.74 19.04 17.88
N TYR A 540 -19.58 20.07 17.06
CA TYR A 540 -19.35 21.43 17.49
C TYR A 540 -20.29 22.36 16.74
N SER A 541 -20.75 23.42 17.39
CA SER A 541 -21.62 24.43 16.80
C SER A 541 -20.90 25.77 16.71
N ALA A 542 -21.27 26.58 15.71
CA ALA A 542 -20.77 27.94 15.53
C ALA A 542 -19.22 28.04 15.42
N ILE A 543 -18.62 27.09 14.70
CA ILE A 543 -17.17 27.02 14.44
C ILE A 543 -16.77 27.97 13.32
N ASN A 544 -15.61 28.63 13.50
CA ASN A 544 -15.00 29.49 12.48
C ASN A 544 -13.69 28.90 11.93
N SER A 545 -13.07 27.96 12.63
CA SER A 545 -11.81 27.37 12.21
C SER A 545 -11.46 26.08 12.94
N PHE A 546 -10.64 25.26 12.29
CA PHE A 546 -9.90 24.19 12.94
C PHE A 546 -8.44 24.17 12.47
N ARG A 547 -7.56 23.60 13.28
CA ARG A 547 -6.12 23.50 13.01
C ARG A 547 -5.61 22.12 13.38
N LEU A 548 -4.66 21.62 12.59
CA LEU A 548 -3.97 20.36 12.74
C LEU A 548 -2.47 20.65 12.80
N ASN A 549 -1.85 20.38 13.94
CA ASN A 549 -0.43 20.57 14.16
C ASN A 549 0.29 19.22 14.16
N ASP A 550 1.04 18.93 13.11
CA ASP A 550 1.80 17.70 12.93
C ASP A 550 3.27 17.91 13.37
N LYS A 551 3.62 17.32 14.51
CA LYS A 551 4.98 17.37 15.07
C LYS A 551 5.99 16.58 14.24
N LYS A 552 5.58 15.42 13.68
CA LYS A 552 6.49 14.52 12.95
C LYS A 552 7.01 15.19 11.69
N HIS A 553 6.11 15.82 10.94
CA HIS A 553 6.44 16.46 9.67
C HIS A 553 6.65 17.98 9.80
N LYS A 554 6.61 18.52 11.02
CA LYS A 554 6.74 19.96 11.32
C LYS A 554 5.81 20.81 10.45
N THR A 555 4.56 20.38 10.33
CA THR A 555 3.57 20.97 9.43
C THR A 555 2.33 21.40 10.21
N LYS A 556 1.73 22.51 9.81
CA LYS A 556 0.47 23.00 10.33
C LYS A 556 -0.51 23.14 9.17
N ILE A 557 -1.71 22.59 9.34
CA ILE A 557 -2.84 22.80 8.44
C ILE A 557 -3.91 23.55 9.24
N GLY A 558 -4.45 24.61 8.67
CA GLY A 558 -5.57 25.34 9.27
C GLY A 558 -6.65 25.58 8.24
N VAL A 559 -7.90 25.39 8.60
CA VAL A 559 -9.06 25.74 7.76
C VAL A 559 -9.85 26.79 8.49
N ASN A 560 -10.10 27.92 7.81
CA ASN A 560 -10.93 29.00 8.30
C ASN A 560 -12.18 29.11 7.44
N PHE A 561 -13.33 29.28 8.08
CA PHE A 561 -14.63 29.51 7.47
C PHE A 561 -15.01 30.98 7.65
N ILE A 562 -15.46 31.62 6.58
CA ILE A 562 -15.98 33.00 6.67
C ILE A 562 -17.34 32.98 7.37
N GLU A 563 -18.22 32.08 6.94
CA GLU A 563 -19.51 31.82 7.55
C GLU A 563 -19.39 30.75 8.63
N LYS A 564 -19.91 31.02 9.84
CA LYS A 564 -19.92 30.04 10.95
C LYS A 564 -20.64 28.76 10.53
N CYS A 565 -20.10 27.62 10.92
CA CYS A 565 -20.67 26.31 10.59
C CYS A 565 -20.88 25.45 11.84
N ASN A 566 -21.70 24.40 11.71
CA ASN A 566 -21.58 23.24 12.59
C ASN A 566 -20.45 22.36 12.06
N LEU A 567 -19.80 21.58 12.92
CA LEU A 567 -18.67 20.74 12.53
C LEU A 567 -18.78 19.37 13.21
N PHE A 568 -18.86 18.32 12.40
CA PHE A 568 -18.69 16.95 12.85
C PHE A 568 -17.22 16.54 12.68
N TYR A 569 -16.61 16.01 13.74
CA TYR A 569 -15.25 15.51 13.77
C TYR A 569 -15.24 14.05 14.21
N ALA A 570 -14.54 13.20 13.46
CA ALA A 570 -14.41 11.78 13.76
C ALA A 570 -13.05 11.23 13.29
N ASN A 571 -12.53 10.22 14.00
CA ASN A 571 -11.33 9.52 13.58
C ASN A 571 -11.67 8.12 13.05
N SER A 572 -11.06 7.77 11.93
CA SER A 572 -11.14 6.46 11.28
C SER A 572 -9.95 5.59 11.71
N TYR A 573 -10.27 4.40 12.19
CA TYR A 573 -9.29 3.40 12.61
C TYR A 573 -9.67 2.00 12.11
N ILE A 574 -8.65 1.18 11.88
CA ILE A 574 -8.80 -0.23 11.57
C ILE A 574 -8.05 -1.07 12.59
N THR A 575 -8.78 -1.87 13.38
CA THR A 575 -8.19 -2.87 14.26
C THR A 575 -7.86 -4.13 13.50
N THR A 576 -6.62 -4.59 13.56
CA THR A 576 -6.19 -5.81 12.89
C THR A 576 -4.95 -6.44 13.51
N ARG A 577 -4.76 -7.74 13.27
CA ARG A 577 -3.58 -8.46 13.73
C ARG A 577 -2.43 -8.33 12.73
N THR A 578 -1.27 -7.92 13.21
CA THR A 578 -0.04 -7.74 12.45
C THR A 578 1.09 -8.58 13.06
N VAL A 579 2.30 -8.46 12.52
CA VAL A 579 3.49 -9.18 13.02
C VAL A 579 3.90 -8.78 14.45
N VAL A 580 3.33 -7.73 15.02
CA VAL A 580 3.57 -7.29 16.41
C VAL A 580 2.34 -7.47 17.31
N GLY A 581 1.37 -8.28 16.88
CA GLY A 581 0.11 -8.52 17.59
C GLY A 581 -1.04 -7.65 17.07
N SER A 582 -2.06 -7.43 17.90
CA SER A 582 -3.24 -6.62 17.53
C SER A 582 -2.91 -5.12 17.57
N GLU A 583 -3.08 -4.42 16.45
CA GLU A 583 -2.88 -2.97 16.33
C GLU A 583 -4.18 -2.26 15.95
N ASN A 584 -4.37 -1.04 16.47
CA ASN A 584 -5.42 -0.12 16.04
C ASN A 584 -4.83 0.93 15.08
N LEU A 585 -5.01 0.74 13.77
CA LEU A 585 -4.33 1.51 12.73
C LEU A 585 -5.17 2.70 12.27
N TYR A 586 -4.76 3.92 12.66
CA TYR A 586 -5.35 5.17 12.17
C TYR A 586 -5.29 5.30 10.65
N GLN A 587 -6.39 5.71 10.02
CA GLN A 587 -6.45 5.99 8.57
C GLN A 587 -6.55 7.49 8.28
N PHE A 588 -7.52 8.17 8.88
CA PHE A 588 -7.75 9.60 8.69
C PHE A 588 -8.64 10.19 9.79
N SER A 589 -8.65 11.52 9.88
CA SER A 589 -9.59 12.31 10.66
C SER A 589 -10.53 13.00 9.68
N LEU A 590 -11.83 12.76 9.81
CA LEU A 590 -12.87 13.41 9.03
C LEU A 590 -13.30 14.70 9.73
N PHE A 591 -13.22 15.81 9.01
CA PHE A 591 -13.86 17.06 9.37
C PHE A 591 -15.00 17.30 8.38
N LEU A 592 -16.22 17.42 8.88
CA LEU A 592 -17.41 17.71 8.09
C LEU A 592 -18.07 18.98 8.61
N PRO A 593 -17.63 20.17 8.15
CA PRO A 593 -18.39 21.39 8.34
C PRO A 593 -19.72 21.32 7.58
N THR A 594 -20.79 21.81 8.20
CA THR A 594 -22.13 21.88 7.62
C THR A 594 -22.80 23.22 7.88
N TRP A 595 -23.61 23.67 6.92
CA TRP A 595 -24.39 24.90 6.97
C TRP A 595 -25.85 24.59 6.62
N ASP A 596 -26.76 25.20 7.37
CA ASP A 596 -28.20 25.09 7.14
C ASP A 596 -28.64 26.07 6.06
N PHE A 597 -29.32 25.55 5.04
CA PHE A 597 -29.83 26.32 3.92
C PHE A 597 -31.35 26.24 3.85
N LYS A 598 -31.95 27.41 3.66
CA LYS A 598 -33.32 27.59 3.18
C LYS A 598 -33.24 28.53 2.00
N LEU A 599 -33.49 28.01 0.80
CA LEU A 599 -33.32 28.71 -0.47
C LEU A 599 -34.63 28.74 -1.26
N GLU A 600 -35.12 29.93 -1.58
CA GLU A 600 -36.22 30.14 -2.53
C GLU A 600 -35.83 29.70 -3.95
N SER A 601 -36.82 29.59 -4.84
CA SER A 601 -36.55 29.24 -6.23
C SER A 601 -35.58 30.25 -6.87
N LYS A 602 -34.53 29.74 -7.53
CA LYS A 602 -33.44 30.51 -8.16
C LYS A 602 -32.54 31.28 -7.19
N GLU A 603 -32.79 31.26 -5.88
CA GLU A 603 -31.90 31.84 -4.89
C GLU A 603 -30.55 31.11 -4.88
N SER A 604 -29.49 31.86 -4.65
CA SER A 604 -28.14 31.33 -4.45
C SER A 604 -27.50 31.91 -3.21
N LYS A 605 -26.69 31.10 -2.53
CA LYS A 605 -25.83 31.53 -1.44
C LYS A 605 -24.42 31.00 -1.62
N ASP A 606 -23.47 31.72 -1.07
CA ASP A 606 -22.05 31.41 -1.12
C ASP A 606 -21.56 30.92 0.25
N ILE A 607 -20.63 29.98 0.22
CA ILE A 607 -19.83 29.54 1.36
C ILE A 607 -18.38 29.78 1.01
N ASN A 608 -17.63 30.38 1.91
CA ASN A 608 -16.24 30.72 1.68
C ASN A 608 -15.34 30.12 2.77
N LEU A 609 -14.27 29.46 2.33
CA LEU A 609 -13.27 28.91 3.23
C LEU A 609 -11.86 29.05 2.68
N VAL A 610 -10.89 29.04 3.59
CA VAL A 610 -9.47 29.09 3.26
C VAL A 610 -8.75 27.99 4.03
N LEU A 611 -8.12 27.07 3.30
CA LEU A 611 -7.18 26.09 3.82
C LEU A 611 -5.76 26.66 3.69
N ARG A 612 -5.04 26.73 4.81
CA ARG A 612 -3.63 27.13 4.89
C ARG A 612 -2.78 25.95 5.28
N ILE A 613 -1.67 25.77 4.58
CA ILE A 613 -0.64 24.77 4.91
C ILE A 613 0.72 25.45 5.05
N GLY A 614 1.41 25.17 6.15
CA GLY A 614 2.69 25.82 6.45
C GLY A 614 3.57 24.99 7.36
N ARG A 615 4.80 25.47 7.60
CA ARG A 615 5.68 24.87 8.61
C ARG A 615 5.20 25.26 10.00
N ASN A 616 5.26 24.30 10.92
CA ASN A 616 5.22 24.59 12.36
C ASN A 616 6.66 24.95 12.75
N ILE A 617 6.89 26.21 13.16
CA ILE A 617 8.21 26.71 13.56
C ILE A 617 8.56 26.17 14.94
#